data_AF-A0A0G4N0F6-F1
#
_entry.id   AF-A0A0G4N0F6-F1
#
_cell.length_a   1.000
_cell.length_b   1.000
_cell.length_c   1.000
_cell.angle_alpha   90.00
_cell.angle_beta   90.00
_cell.angle_gamma   90.00
#
_symmetry.space_group_name_H-M   'P 1'
#
loop_
_entity.id
_entity.type
_entity.pdbx_description
1 polymer ?
#
loop_
_entity_poly.entity_id
_entity_poly.type
_entity_poly.pdbx_seq_one_letter_code
_entity_poly.pdbx_strand_id
1 'polypeptide(L)'
;MPKQYTFLGRSLPRLSARRLSFLLVCFSIFAVLSLLISLPNALSPDSQLTRYTEHIPKIPTIKNPFAQSVLNPFKQPSHPPPRQKNDTYDESSWWADWKWLSVPFSSSLTLDEDRSLLPPLKERPPIYCYYDATIKKDDAVKDAESDLLLTWRRAWWAQGFRPVILSAAEAMQNPLYADVQRATLDPAFRADLMRWLAWENMGGGLLTYYTTLPMGSREDPLLASFRRAEYPKLTRWEKLGSGLLAGPQTEVAAVIKEILASDKAAEAKDLLAIASKNTFIIDKKPAAIAWYDANTVEGKFAKVATAIAEDPAKGLRSLNQLINSHLHTTWQNTFTSGIAVLKPLPHHSTYMVTDAWDLAEDLSQCSPSPMV
;
A
#
# COMPACT_ATOMS: atom_id res chain seq x y z
N MET A 1 33.86 -0.86 66.06
CA MET A 1 33.60 -1.99 65.15
C MET A 1 33.70 -1.50 63.71
N PRO A 2 34.45 -2.16 62.80
CA PRO A 2 34.57 -1.69 61.42
C PRO A 2 33.31 -2.02 60.61
N LYS A 3 32.75 -1.01 59.92
CA LYS A 3 31.56 -1.14 59.06
C LYS A 3 31.85 -2.02 57.85
N GLN A 4 31.04 -3.06 57.65
CA GLN A 4 31.11 -3.97 56.52
C GLN A 4 30.00 -3.60 55.52
N TYR A 5 30.38 -3.22 54.30
CA TYR A 5 29.44 -2.77 53.28
C TYR A 5 28.84 -3.96 52.52
N THR A 6 27.52 -3.96 52.38
CA THR A 6 26.72 -4.98 51.68
C THR A 6 26.18 -4.41 50.37
N PHE A 7 26.20 -5.22 49.31
CA PHE A 7 25.57 -4.89 48.03
C PHE A 7 24.72 -6.08 47.58
N LEU A 8 23.44 -5.86 47.28
CA LEU A 8 22.46 -6.89 46.91
C LEU A 8 22.45 -8.10 47.87
N GLY A 9 22.42 -7.82 49.18
CA GLY A 9 22.28 -8.85 50.22
C GLY A 9 23.52 -9.73 50.44
N ARG A 10 24.62 -9.52 49.72
CA ARG A 10 25.91 -10.20 49.94
C ARG A 10 26.93 -9.24 50.51
N SER A 11 27.72 -9.71 51.47
CA SER A 11 28.82 -8.95 52.05
C SER A 11 29.93 -8.81 51.00
N LEU A 12 30.35 -7.57 50.71
CA LEU A 12 31.41 -7.34 49.75
C LEU A 12 32.72 -7.91 50.34
N PRO A 13 33.45 -8.76 49.59
CA PRO A 13 34.73 -9.28 50.06
C PRO A 13 35.70 -8.11 50.24
N ARG A 14 36.46 -8.11 51.34
CA ARG A 14 37.46 -7.06 51.61
C ARG A 14 38.44 -7.00 50.44
N LEU A 15 38.49 -5.86 49.77
CA LEU A 15 39.44 -5.59 48.69
C LEU A 15 40.85 -5.61 49.30
N SER A 16 41.57 -6.71 49.12
CA SER A 16 42.99 -6.76 49.47
C SER A 16 43.79 -6.02 48.41
N ALA A 17 44.88 -5.34 48.82
CA ALA A 17 45.73 -4.54 47.92
C ALA A 17 46.16 -5.32 46.66
N ARG A 18 46.34 -6.64 46.79
CA ARG A 18 46.70 -7.54 45.68
C ARG A 18 45.62 -7.64 44.59
N ARG A 19 44.33 -7.56 44.94
CA ARG A 19 43.22 -7.58 43.96
C ARG A 19 43.03 -6.22 43.29
N LEU A 20 43.34 -5.13 43.99
CA LEU A 20 43.31 -3.77 43.42
C LEU A 20 44.42 -3.59 42.37
N SER A 21 45.64 -4.06 42.67
CA SER A 21 46.74 -4.04 41.70
C SER A 21 46.41 -4.84 40.45
N PHE A 22 45.76 -6.00 40.59
CA PHE A 22 45.37 -6.82 39.43
C PHE A 22 44.31 -6.12 38.57
N LEU A 23 43.30 -5.47 39.18
CA LEU A 23 42.30 -4.70 38.45
C LEU A 23 42.90 -3.50 37.71
N LEU A 24 43.86 -2.79 38.31
CA LEU A 24 44.55 -1.68 37.66
C LEU A 24 45.39 -2.13 36.47
N VAL A 25 46.04 -3.30 36.57
CA VAL A 25 46.77 -3.90 35.44
C VAL A 25 45.81 -4.33 34.33
N CYS A 26 44.64 -4.91 34.66
CA CYS A 26 43.64 -5.23 33.65
C CYS A 26 43.09 -3.97 32.96
N PHE A 27 42.85 -2.90 33.72
CA PHE A 27 42.40 -1.62 33.16
C PHE A 27 43.46 -0.95 32.28
N SER A 28 44.75 -1.02 32.64
CA SER A 28 45.82 -0.47 31.81
C SER A 28 46.00 -1.25 30.52
N ILE A 29 45.94 -2.59 30.56
CA ILE A 29 45.97 -3.43 29.37
C ILE A 29 44.76 -3.12 28.46
N PHE A 30 43.57 -2.99 29.04
CA PHE A 30 42.36 -2.64 28.29
C PHE A 30 42.46 -1.26 27.64
N ALA A 31 43.00 -0.26 28.35
CA ALA A 31 43.23 1.08 27.82
C ALA A 31 44.22 1.09 26.65
N VAL A 32 45.32 0.33 26.74
CA VAL A 32 46.30 0.22 25.65
C VAL A 32 45.71 -0.48 24.43
N LEU A 33 44.96 -1.57 24.63
CA LEU A 33 44.29 -2.28 23.54
C LEU A 33 43.23 -1.43 22.85
N SER A 34 42.44 -0.68 23.61
CA SER A 34 41.42 0.22 23.04
C SER A 34 42.04 1.40 22.29
N LEU A 35 43.23 1.89 22.69
CA LEU A 35 43.98 2.89 21.95
C LEU A 35 44.54 2.32 20.62
N LEU A 36 45.08 1.11 20.64
CA LEU A 36 45.59 0.44 19.43
C LEU A 36 44.49 0.15 18.39
N ILE A 37 43.26 -0.11 18.85
CA ILE A 37 42.11 -0.39 17.98
C ILE A 37 41.49 0.91 17.44
N SER A 38 41.58 2.04 18.16
CA SER A 38 40.97 3.31 17.76
C SER A 38 41.87 4.20 16.88
N LEU A 39 43.19 4.01 16.91
CA LEU A 39 44.13 4.79 16.09
C LEU A 39 44.00 4.66 14.56
N PRO A 40 43.51 3.55 13.94
CA PRO A 40 43.42 3.48 12.47
C PRO A 40 42.39 4.46 11.88
N ASN A 41 41.46 4.99 12.69
CA ASN A 41 40.37 5.83 12.21
C ASN A 41 40.70 7.35 12.22
N ALA A 42 41.91 7.74 12.59
CA ALA A 42 42.32 9.15 12.71
C ALA A 42 43.21 9.66 11.55
N LEU A 43 43.43 8.87 10.50
CA LEU A 43 44.25 9.25 9.35
C LEU A 43 43.42 9.29 8.06
N SER A 44 43.47 10.43 7.39
CA SER A 44 42.79 10.74 6.12
C SER A 44 43.25 9.82 4.98
N PRO A 45 42.42 9.55 3.97
CA PRO A 45 42.74 8.59 2.91
C PRO A 45 43.60 9.25 1.83
N ASP A 46 44.91 9.33 2.05
CA ASP A 46 45.85 9.62 0.98
C ASP A 46 46.13 8.35 0.18
N SER A 47 45.80 8.42 -1.11
CA SER A 47 46.19 7.70 -2.35
C SER A 47 47.25 6.57 -2.38
N GLN A 48 47.65 5.93 -1.28
CA GLN A 48 48.65 4.85 -1.24
C GLN A 48 48.08 3.46 -0.89
N LEU A 49 46.76 3.33 -0.71
CA LEU A 49 46.10 2.07 -0.33
C LEU A 49 46.17 0.96 -1.38
N THR A 50 46.48 1.27 -2.65
CA THR A 50 46.68 0.25 -3.70
C THR A 50 48.01 -0.47 -3.62
N ARG A 51 48.99 0.03 -2.86
CA ARG A 51 50.33 -0.59 -2.78
C ARG A 51 50.49 -1.58 -1.62
N TYR A 52 49.49 -1.69 -0.73
CA TYR A 52 49.49 -2.58 0.44
C TYR A 52 48.53 -3.77 0.35
N THR A 53 47.73 -3.88 -0.73
CA THR A 53 46.86 -5.04 -0.97
C THR A 53 47.64 -6.33 -1.26
N GLU A 54 48.92 -6.25 -1.61
CA GLU A 54 49.77 -7.43 -1.87
C GLU A 54 50.35 -8.06 -0.59
N HIS A 55 50.27 -7.38 0.56
CA HIS A 55 50.88 -7.83 1.83
C HIS A 55 49.90 -7.90 3.01
N ILE A 56 48.59 -7.97 2.75
CA ILE A 56 47.63 -8.29 3.80
C ILE A 56 47.99 -9.68 4.35
N PRO A 57 48.41 -9.82 5.62
CA PRO A 57 48.64 -11.12 6.21
C PRO A 57 47.32 -11.90 6.13
N LYS A 58 47.32 -13.00 5.37
CA LYS A 58 46.16 -13.89 5.29
C LYS A 58 45.80 -14.26 6.73
N ILE A 59 44.65 -13.79 7.20
CA ILE A 59 44.11 -14.18 8.50
C ILE A 59 44.12 -15.71 8.50
N PRO A 60 44.81 -16.37 9.45
CA PRO A 60 44.82 -17.82 9.48
C PRO A 60 43.37 -18.26 9.64
N THR A 61 42.84 -18.92 8.59
CA THR A 61 41.55 -19.58 8.65
C THR A 61 41.63 -20.60 9.76
N ILE A 62 41.09 -20.26 10.94
CA ILE A 62 40.86 -21.23 12.00
C ILE A 62 39.95 -22.27 11.36
N LYS A 63 40.50 -23.48 11.14
CA LYS A 63 39.74 -24.62 10.64
C LYS A 63 38.75 -25.01 11.73
N ASN A 64 37.62 -24.30 11.78
CA ASN A 64 36.55 -24.62 12.69
C ASN A 64 35.93 -25.92 12.16
N PRO A 65 36.00 -27.04 12.89
CA PRO A 65 35.42 -28.31 12.45
C PRO A 65 33.89 -28.21 12.26
N PHE A 66 33.26 -27.16 12.81
CA PHE A 66 31.85 -26.85 12.58
C PHE A 66 31.58 -25.99 11.35
N ALA A 67 32.60 -25.41 10.68
CA ALA A 67 32.38 -24.56 9.50
C ALA A 67 31.67 -25.30 8.35
N GLN A 68 31.93 -26.60 8.22
CA GLN A 68 31.29 -27.47 7.22
C GLN A 68 30.03 -28.18 7.74
N SER A 69 29.72 -28.06 9.03
CA SER A 69 28.54 -28.69 9.63
C SER A 69 27.26 -28.14 9.02
N VAL A 70 26.30 -29.03 8.76
CA VAL A 70 24.92 -28.67 8.35
C VAL A 70 24.23 -27.83 9.44
N LEU A 71 24.69 -27.94 10.69
CA LEU A 71 24.18 -27.19 11.84
C LEU A 71 24.85 -25.82 12.03
N ASN A 72 25.72 -25.38 11.10
CA ASN A 72 26.34 -24.06 11.19
C ASN A 72 25.38 -22.96 10.70
N PRO A 73 24.88 -22.08 11.60
CA PRO A 73 23.95 -21.02 11.21
C PRO A 73 24.62 -19.91 10.38
N PHE A 74 25.95 -19.88 10.29
CA PHE A 74 26.72 -18.93 9.48
C PHE A 74 27.32 -19.54 8.21
N LYS A 75 26.82 -20.71 7.79
CA LYS A 75 27.26 -21.34 6.54
C LYS A 75 26.75 -20.51 5.36
N GLN A 76 27.67 -20.01 4.54
CA GLN A 76 27.31 -19.37 3.29
C GLN A 76 26.65 -20.39 2.35
N PRO A 77 25.56 -20.02 1.65
CA PRO A 77 24.98 -20.89 0.63
C PRO A 77 26.04 -21.23 -0.43
N SER A 78 25.99 -22.46 -0.96
CA SER A 78 26.98 -22.94 -1.94
C SER A 78 26.68 -22.51 -3.38
N HIS A 79 25.46 -22.06 -3.64
CA HIS A 79 25.02 -21.55 -4.93
C HIS A 79 24.17 -20.29 -4.73
N PRO A 80 24.26 -19.31 -5.65
CA PRO A 80 23.40 -18.15 -5.60
C PRO A 80 21.93 -18.58 -5.71
N PRO A 81 21.01 -17.90 -4.99
CA PRO A 81 19.60 -18.21 -5.09
C PRO A 81 19.09 -17.98 -6.52
N PRO A 82 18.10 -18.76 -6.98
CA PRO A 82 17.54 -18.59 -8.32
C PRO A 82 17.01 -17.17 -8.53
N ARG A 83 17.12 -16.69 -9.77
CA ARG A 83 16.55 -15.40 -10.19
C ARG A 83 15.02 -15.47 -10.12
N GLN A 84 14.40 -14.43 -9.56
CA GLN A 84 12.95 -14.30 -9.46
C GLN A 84 12.41 -13.58 -10.70
N LYS A 85 11.10 -13.71 -10.98
CA LYS A 85 10.47 -12.91 -12.03
C LYS A 85 10.47 -11.44 -11.59
N ASN A 86 10.90 -10.54 -12.47
CA ASN A 86 11.01 -9.09 -12.23
C ASN A 86 11.96 -8.75 -11.07
N ASP A 87 13.15 -9.34 -11.05
CA ASP A 87 14.15 -9.12 -9.99
C ASP A 87 15.27 -8.15 -10.38
N THR A 88 15.09 -7.47 -11.51
CA THR A 88 16.03 -6.52 -12.12
C THR A 88 15.24 -5.33 -12.71
N TYR A 89 15.76 -4.13 -12.51
CA TYR A 89 15.30 -2.89 -13.15
C TYR A 89 16.52 -1.99 -13.38
N ASP A 90 16.78 -1.66 -14.65
CA ASP A 90 18.01 -0.99 -15.10
C ASP A 90 19.28 -1.67 -14.53
N GLU A 91 20.08 -0.95 -13.76
CA GLU A 91 21.32 -1.47 -13.13
C GLU A 91 21.07 -2.09 -11.75
N SER A 92 19.85 -1.99 -11.22
CA SER A 92 19.51 -2.48 -9.89
C SER A 92 18.96 -3.90 -9.93
N SER A 93 19.40 -4.74 -8.99
CA SER A 93 18.87 -6.08 -8.81
C SER A 93 18.50 -6.36 -7.36
N TRP A 94 17.46 -7.16 -7.15
CA TRP A 94 17.01 -7.51 -5.82
C TRP A 94 16.62 -8.99 -5.70
N TRP A 95 16.49 -9.43 -4.46
CA TRP A 95 15.92 -10.72 -4.11
C TRP A 95 14.86 -10.49 -3.04
N ALA A 96 13.63 -10.91 -3.31
CA ALA A 96 12.52 -10.77 -2.38
C ALA A 96 12.36 -12.06 -1.57
N ASP A 97 12.75 -12.03 -0.29
CA ASP A 97 12.59 -13.18 0.61
C ASP A 97 12.24 -12.73 2.02
N TRP A 98 11.48 -13.54 2.76
CA TRP A 98 11.08 -13.26 4.15
C TRP A 98 12.28 -13.20 5.11
N LYS A 99 13.41 -13.78 4.72
CA LYS A 99 14.69 -13.78 5.46
C LYS A 99 15.38 -12.41 5.50
N TRP A 100 14.81 -11.38 4.86
CA TRP A 100 15.36 -10.02 4.86
C TRP A 100 15.55 -9.43 6.26
N LEU A 101 14.77 -9.84 7.27
CA LEU A 101 14.92 -9.40 8.66
C LEU A 101 15.94 -10.21 9.46
N SER A 102 16.21 -11.45 9.07
CA SER A 102 17.06 -12.36 9.85
C SER A 102 18.53 -12.27 9.48
N VAL A 103 18.86 -11.53 8.43
CA VAL A 103 20.21 -11.49 7.87
C VAL A 103 20.73 -10.05 7.84
N PRO A 104 21.91 -9.78 8.42
CA PRO A 104 22.44 -8.42 8.55
C PRO A 104 22.88 -7.80 7.21
N PHE A 105 23.25 -8.62 6.23
CA PHE A 105 23.75 -8.17 4.93
C PHE A 105 23.15 -9.00 3.79
N SER A 106 22.65 -8.34 2.74
CA SER A 106 22.04 -9.01 1.58
C SER A 106 23.00 -9.99 0.89
N SER A 107 24.26 -9.60 0.72
CA SER A 107 25.32 -10.38 0.06
C SER A 107 25.53 -11.77 0.66
N SER A 108 25.29 -11.94 1.96
CA SER A 108 25.46 -13.24 2.62
C SER A 108 24.44 -14.29 2.19
N LEU A 109 23.27 -13.85 1.70
CA LEU A 109 22.21 -14.71 1.19
C LEU A 109 22.17 -14.73 -0.34
N THR A 110 22.35 -13.57 -0.98
CA THR A 110 22.34 -13.46 -2.45
C THR A 110 23.61 -14.00 -3.09
N LEU A 111 24.72 -14.07 -2.33
CA LEU A 111 26.08 -14.33 -2.84
C LEU A 111 26.49 -13.37 -3.97
N ASP A 112 25.85 -12.20 -4.01
CA ASP A 112 25.96 -11.18 -5.04
C ASP A 112 25.93 -9.83 -4.33
N GLU A 113 27.03 -9.08 -4.44
CA GLU A 113 27.20 -7.79 -3.77
C GLU A 113 26.27 -6.73 -4.35
N ASP A 114 25.93 -6.84 -5.63
CA ASP A 114 25.07 -5.88 -6.36
C ASP A 114 23.58 -6.22 -6.22
N ARG A 115 23.25 -7.27 -5.47
CA ARG A 115 21.86 -7.72 -5.26
C ARG A 115 21.38 -7.37 -3.85
N SER A 116 20.39 -6.49 -3.81
CA SER A 116 19.72 -6.11 -2.56
C SER A 116 18.74 -7.19 -2.09
N LEU A 117 18.57 -7.34 -0.77
CA LEU A 117 17.59 -8.24 -0.17
C LEU A 117 16.41 -7.41 0.32
N LEU A 118 15.23 -7.62 -0.27
CA LEU A 118 14.03 -6.84 0.01
C LEU A 118 12.93 -7.72 0.62
N PRO A 119 12.01 -7.14 1.41
CA PRO A 119 10.79 -7.83 1.79
C PRO A 119 9.98 -8.25 0.54
N PRO A 120 9.33 -9.42 0.57
CA PRO A 120 8.40 -9.78 -0.49
C PRO A 120 7.26 -8.78 -0.55
N LEU A 121 7.03 -8.22 -1.75
CA LEU A 121 5.93 -7.31 -2.00
C LEU A 121 4.62 -8.09 -1.97
N LYS A 122 3.76 -7.78 -0.99
CA LYS A 122 2.41 -8.34 -0.92
C LYS A 122 1.60 -7.87 -2.13
N GLU A 123 0.93 -8.80 -2.80
CA GLU A 123 0.00 -8.46 -3.86
C GLU A 123 -1.16 -7.61 -3.32
N ARG A 124 -1.47 -6.54 -4.05
CA ARG A 124 -2.55 -5.62 -3.69
C ARG A 124 -3.88 -6.24 -4.11
N PRO A 125 -4.88 -6.30 -3.21
CA PRO A 125 -6.19 -6.81 -3.59
C PRO A 125 -6.81 -5.94 -4.68
N PRO A 126 -7.49 -6.56 -5.66
CA PRO A 126 -8.17 -5.82 -6.70
C PRO A 126 -9.39 -5.10 -6.12
N ILE A 127 -9.64 -3.89 -6.64
CA ILE A 127 -10.89 -3.17 -6.46
C ILE A 127 -11.42 -2.80 -7.83
N TYR A 128 -12.70 -3.09 -8.04
CA TYR A 128 -13.33 -2.99 -9.34
C TYR A 128 -14.21 -1.75 -9.42
N CYS A 129 -14.20 -1.13 -10.59
CA CYS A 129 -15.18 -0.13 -10.98
C CYS A 129 -15.64 -0.43 -12.41
N TYR A 130 -16.94 -0.33 -12.67
CA TYR A 130 -17.47 -0.51 -14.02
C TYR A 130 -17.61 0.84 -14.72
N TYR A 131 -17.08 0.92 -15.94
CA TYR A 131 -17.22 2.07 -16.83
C TYR A 131 -17.48 1.59 -18.26
N ASP A 132 -18.62 1.99 -18.81
CA ASP A 132 -18.99 1.63 -20.17
C ASP A 132 -18.64 2.75 -21.15
N ALA A 133 -17.54 2.55 -21.87
CA ALA A 133 -17.07 3.47 -22.91
C ALA A 133 -17.88 3.36 -24.22
N THR A 134 -18.77 2.38 -24.36
CA THR A 134 -19.57 2.18 -25.59
C THR A 134 -20.76 3.14 -25.68
N ILE A 135 -21.16 3.75 -24.55
CA ILE A 135 -22.25 4.70 -24.48
C ILE A 135 -21.84 5.98 -25.22
N LYS A 136 -22.65 6.38 -26.21
CA LYS A 136 -22.43 7.62 -26.97
C LYS A 136 -22.63 8.81 -26.04
N LYS A 137 -21.52 9.51 -25.76
CA LYS A 137 -21.46 10.77 -25.00
C LYS A 137 -20.62 11.78 -25.76
N ASP A 138 -20.79 13.05 -25.44
CA ASP A 138 -19.92 14.11 -25.92
C ASP A 138 -18.47 13.87 -25.45
N ASP A 139 -17.51 14.24 -26.28
CA ASP A 139 -16.10 13.94 -26.02
C ASP A 139 -15.58 14.73 -24.81
N ALA A 140 -16.05 15.97 -24.61
CA ALA A 140 -15.71 16.75 -23.42
C ALA A 140 -16.19 16.09 -22.11
N VAL A 141 -17.33 15.39 -22.15
CA VAL A 141 -17.86 14.62 -21.01
C VAL A 141 -17.02 13.38 -20.77
N LYS A 142 -16.62 12.66 -21.82
CA LYS A 142 -15.74 11.49 -21.69
C LYS A 142 -14.37 11.85 -21.11
N ASP A 143 -13.81 12.98 -21.51
CA ASP A 143 -12.55 13.48 -20.96
C ASP A 143 -12.70 13.76 -19.46
N ALA A 144 -13.78 14.45 -19.06
CA ALA A 144 -14.06 14.73 -17.65
C ALA A 144 -14.30 13.44 -16.81
N GLU A 145 -15.00 12.44 -17.38
CA GLU A 145 -15.15 11.12 -16.76
C GLU A 145 -13.80 10.39 -16.66
N SER A 146 -12.95 10.48 -17.67
CA SER A 146 -11.61 9.88 -17.68
C SER A 146 -10.71 10.48 -16.60
N ASP A 147 -10.77 11.78 -16.38
CA ASP A 147 -10.05 12.46 -15.30
C ASP A 147 -10.54 12.03 -13.92
N LEU A 148 -11.85 11.83 -13.75
CA LEU A 148 -12.42 11.27 -12.52
C LEU A 148 -11.95 9.84 -12.29
N LEU A 149 -11.95 8.99 -13.32
CA LEU A 149 -11.45 7.62 -13.23
C LEU A 149 -9.97 7.58 -12.88
N LEU A 150 -9.16 8.50 -13.43
CA LEU A 150 -7.75 8.62 -13.08
C LEU A 150 -7.57 8.97 -11.60
N THR A 151 -8.36 9.93 -11.09
CA THR A 151 -8.36 10.30 -9.67
C THR A 151 -8.77 9.13 -8.79
N TRP A 152 -9.82 8.39 -9.17
CA TRP A 152 -10.24 7.17 -8.50
C TRP A 152 -9.13 6.11 -8.45
N ARG A 153 -8.47 5.84 -9.58
CA ARG A 153 -7.33 4.91 -9.64
C ARG A 153 -6.21 5.33 -8.69
N ARG A 154 -5.83 6.61 -8.72
CA ARG A 154 -4.76 7.14 -7.85
C ARG A 154 -5.11 7.03 -6.38
N ALA A 155 -6.34 7.38 -6.00
CA ALA A 155 -6.80 7.34 -4.61
C ALA A 155 -6.80 5.91 -4.04
N TRP A 156 -7.37 4.95 -4.76
CA TRP A 156 -7.37 3.55 -4.33
C TRP A 156 -5.98 2.91 -4.37
N TRP A 157 -5.15 3.29 -5.35
CA TRP A 157 -3.74 2.88 -5.38
C TRP A 157 -2.97 3.40 -4.17
N ALA A 158 -3.14 4.66 -3.79
CA ALA A 158 -2.48 5.22 -2.61
C ALA A 158 -2.83 4.45 -1.32
N GLN A 159 -4.05 3.92 -1.23
CA GLN A 159 -4.53 3.14 -0.10
C GLN A 159 -4.13 1.65 -0.10
N GLY A 160 -3.36 1.22 -1.10
CA GLY A 160 -2.81 -0.13 -1.19
C GLY A 160 -3.67 -1.14 -1.95
N PHE A 161 -4.60 -0.68 -2.79
CA PHE A 161 -5.40 -1.53 -3.67
C PHE A 161 -4.88 -1.53 -5.11
N ARG A 162 -5.29 -2.53 -5.90
CA ARG A 162 -5.09 -2.57 -7.36
C ARG A 162 -6.39 -2.16 -8.06
N PRO A 163 -6.54 -0.90 -8.49
CA PRO A 163 -7.73 -0.45 -9.17
C PRO A 163 -7.83 -1.09 -10.56
N VAL A 164 -8.96 -1.70 -10.86
CA VAL A 164 -9.25 -2.33 -12.16
C VAL A 164 -10.57 -1.76 -12.67
N ILE A 165 -10.53 -1.21 -13.89
CA ILE A 165 -11.74 -0.73 -14.56
C ILE A 165 -12.28 -1.87 -15.42
N LEU A 166 -13.53 -2.23 -15.16
CA LEU A 166 -14.30 -3.20 -15.91
C LEU A 166 -15.10 -2.47 -16.97
N SER A 167 -15.18 -3.06 -18.16
CA SER A 167 -15.93 -2.58 -19.30
C SER A 167 -17.06 -3.55 -19.64
N ALA A 168 -17.84 -3.20 -20.68
CA ALA A 168 -18.85 -4.11 -21.22
C ALA A 168 -18.24 -5.44 -21.71
N ALA A 169 -16.96 -5.46 -22.12
CA ALA A 169 -16.31 -6.67 -22.62
C ALA A 169 -16.22 -7.77 -21.54
N GLU A 170 -15.89 -7.40 -20.30
CA GLU A 170 -15.84 -8.33 -19.17
C GLU A 170 -17.22 -8.87 -18.82
N ALA A 171 -18.28 -8.05 -18.96
CA ALA A 171 -19.65 -8.51 -18.76
C ALA A 171 -20.10 -9.47 -19.87
N MET A 172 -19.67 -9.26 -21.12
CA MET A 172 -20.01 -10.11 -22.27
C MET A 172 -19.41 -11.53 -22.19
N GLN A 173 -18.30 -11.68 -21.46
CA GLN A 173 -17.66 -12.99 -21.24
C GLN A 173 -18.41 -13.85 -20.21
N ASN A 174 -19.34 -13.25 -19.46
CA ASN A 174 -20.11 -13.96 -18.44
C ASN A 174 -21.12 -14.92 -19.09
N PRO A 175 -21.24 -16.19 -18.62
CA PRO A 175 -22.23 -17.14 -19.16
C PRO A 175 -23.69 -16.66 -19.03
N LEU A 176 -24.00 -15.84 -18.02
CA LEU A 176 -25.34 -15.30 -17.80
C LEU A 176 -25.69 -14.14 -18.75
N TYR A 177 -24.73 -13.62 -19.52
CA TYR A 177 -24.95 -12.51 -20.44
C TYR A 177 -26.04 -12.81 -21.47
N ALA A 178 -26.12 -14.05 -21.97
CA ALA A 178 -27.13 -14.46 -22.93
C ALA A 178 -28.57 -14.40 -22.36
N ASP A 179 -28.72 -14.60 -21.05
CA ASP A 179 -30.03 -14.53 -20.38
C ASP A 179 -30.48 -13.07 -20.25
N VAL A 180 -29.54 -12.19 -19.90
CA VAL A 180 -29.75 -10.74 -19.79
C VAL A 180 -30.11 -10.12 -21.14
N GLN A 181 -29.52 -10.59 -22.22
CA GLN A 181 -29.84 -10.12 -23.57
C GLN A 181 -31.24 -10.50 -24.02
N ARG A 182 -31.74 -11.66 -23.57
CA ARG A 182 -33.07 -12.15 -23.90
C ARG A 182 -34.15 -11.48 -23.05
N ALA A 183 -33.81 -11.06 -21.83
CA ALA A 183 -34.73 -10.37 -20.94
C ALA A 183 -35.07 -8.97 -21.46
N THR A 184 -36.35 -8.60 -21.41
CA THR A 184 -36.80 -7.24 -21.69
C THR A 184 -36.67 -6.42 -20.41
N LEU A 185 -35.59 -5.65 -20.32
CA LEU A 185 -35.21 -4.89 -19.12
C LEU A 185 -35.12 -3.40 -19.43
N ASP A 186 -35.37 -2.56 -18.42
CA ASP A 186 -35.11 -1.12 -18.50
C ASP A 186 -33.62 -0.85 -18.79
N PRO A 187 -33.26 0.15 -19.62
CA PRO A 187 -31.86 0.42 -19.96
C PRO A 187 -30.95 0.73 -18.77
N ALA A 188 -31.45 1.45 -17.75
CA ALA A 188 -30.66 1.78 -16.57
C ALA A 188 -30.42 0.53 -15.71
N PHE A 189 -31.46 -0.29 -15.55
CA PHE A 189 -31.37 -1.57 -14.85
C PHE A 189 -30.42 -2.54 -15.56
N ARG A 190 -30.50 -2.60 -16.89
CA ARG A 190 -29.58 -3.39 -17.72
C ARG A 190 -28.13 -2.94 -17.53
N ALA A 191 -27.86 -1.64 -17.48
CA ALA A 191 -26.51 -1.12 -17.24
C ALA A 191 -25.98 -1.53 -15.85
N ASP A 192 -26.83 -1.49 -14.81
CA ASP A 192 -26.43 -1.97 -13.48
C ASP A 192 -26.18 -3.48 -13.49
N LEU A 193 -27.02 -4.26 -14.17
CA LEU A 193 -26.84 -5.71 -14.24
C LEU A 193 -25.57 -6.11 -15.02
N MET A 194 -25.22 -5.34 -16.06
CA MET A 194 -23.93 -5.49 -16.76
C MET A 194 -22.74 -5.26 -15.82
N ARG A 195 -22.81 -4.25 -14.94
CA ARG A 195 -21.80 -4.00 -13.91
C ARG A 195 -21.64 -5.21 -12.96
N TRP A 196 -22.75 -5.82 -12.55
CA TRP A 196 -22.74 -7.01 -11.70
C TRP A 196 -22.18 -8.24 -12.43
N LEU A 197 -22.52 -8.44 -13.70
CA LEU A 197 -21.95 -9.52 -14.53
C LEU A 197 -20.43 -9.39 -14.70
N ALA A 198 -19.95 -8.18 -14.96
CA ALA A 198 -18.51 -7.93 -15.06
C ALA A 198 -17.80 -8.25 -13.74
N TRP A 199 -18.40 -7.87 -12.60
CA TRP A 199 -17.86 -8.16 -11.29
C TRP A 199 -17.82 -9.65 -10.95
N GLU A 200 -18.88 -10.39 -11.30
CA GLU A 200 -18.93 -11.84 -11.14
C GLU A 200 -17.86 -12.54 -11.98
N ASN A 201 -17.69 -12.13 -13.24
CA ASN A 201 -16.67 -12.70 -14.14
C ASN A 201 -15.23 -12.52 -13.60
N MET A 202 -14.99 -11.48 -12.80
CA MET A 202 -13.68 -11.23 -12.17
C MET A 202 -13.43 -11.98 -10.87
N GLY A 203 -14.37 -12.83 -10.43
CA GLY A 203 -14.20 -13.66 -9.23
C GLY A 203 -14.66 -13.01 -7.92
N GLY A 204 -15.49 -11.96 -7.96
CA GLY A 204 -15.98 -11.25 -6.77
C GLY A 204 -14.99 -10.20 -6.26
N GLY A 205 -14.93 -9.95 -4.95
CA GLY A 205 -14.05 -8.95 -4.35
C GLY A 205 -14.76 -7.66 -3.96
N LEU A 206 -14.13 -6.51 -4.20
CA LEU A 206 -14.72 -5.18 -3.96
C LEU A 206 -15.19 -4.54 -5.26
N LEU A 207 -16.43 -4.10 -5.31
CA LEU A 207 -17.01 -3.35 -6.42
C LEU A 207 -17.44 -1.96 -5.94
N THR A 208 -17.05 -0.94 -6.68
CA THR A 208 -17.35 0.46 -6.38
C THR A 208 -17.78 1.24 -7.61
N TYR A 209 -18.45 2.36 -7.39
CA TYR A 209 -18.58 3.40 -8.39
C TYR A 209 -17.29 4.22 -8.48
N TYR A 210 -17.05 4.84 -9.63
CA TYR A 210 -15.88 5.73 -9.82
C TYR A 210 -15.97 7.00 -8.97
N THR A 211 -17.17 7.34 -8.49
CA THR A 211 -17.42 8.41 -7.52
C THR A 211 -17.34 7.94 -6.06
N THR A 212 -16.88 6.70 -5.80
CA THR A 212 -16.63 6.21 -4.45
C THR A 212 -15.14 6.21 -4.15
N LEU A 213 -14.71 7.00 -3.17
CA LEU A 213 -13.31 7.26 -2.87
C LEU A 213 -12.96 6.91 -1.42
N PRO A 214 -11.74 6.42 -1.16
CA PRO A 214 -11.27 6.13 0.18
C PRO A 214 -10.73 7.42 0.83
N MET A 215 -11.48 7.95 1.78
CA MET A 215 -11.20 9.17 2.54
C MET A 215 -10.67 8.90 3.95
N GLY A 216 -10.37 7.65 4.29
CA GLY A 216 -9.79 7.26 5.57
C GLY A 216 -8.27 7.29 5.57
N SER A 217 -7.69 7.24 6.77
CA SER A 217 -6.26 6.98 6.93
C SER A 217 -5.95 5.55 6.48
N ARG A 218 -4.68 5.28 6.12
CA ARG A 218 -4.26 3.95 5.71
C ARG A 218 -4.55 2.89 6.79
N GLU A 219 -4.41 3.25 8.06
CA GLU A 219 -4.63 2.37 9.21
C GLU A 219 -6.09 2.27 9.65
N ASP A 220 -7.02 2.85 8.89
CA ASP A 220 -8.45 2.67 9.17
C ASP A 220 -8.81 1.17 9.21
N PRO A 221 -9.54 0.70 10.24
CA PRO A 221 -9.85 -0.72 10.43
C PRO A 221 -10.55 -1.37 9.23
N LEU A 222 -11.40 -0.64 8.52
CA LEU A 222 -12.13 -1.16 7.36
C LEU A 222 -11.25 -1.23 6.12
N LEU A 223 -10.44 -0.20 5.85
CA LEU A 223 -9.46 -0.28 4.76
C LEU A 223 -8.41 -1.37 5.02
N ALA A 224 -8.01 -1.56 6.27
CA ALA A 224 -7.11 -2.63 6.68
C ALA A 224 -7.73 -4.02 6.50
N SER A 225 -9.03 -4.21 6.79
CA SER A 225 -9.72 -5.48 6.57
C SER A 225 -9.85 -5.80 5.09
N PHE A 226 -10.20 -4.82 4.26
CA PHE A 226 -10.25 -4.95 2.79
C PHE A 226 -8.89 -5.36 2.19
N ARG A 227 -7.78 -4.84 2.73
CA ARG A 227 -6.43 -5.26 2.29
C ARG A 227 -6.07 -6.71 2.62
N ARG A 228 -6.89 -7.42 3.39
CA ARG A 228 -6.75 -8.87 3.62
C ARG A 228 -7.32 -9.71 2.48
N ALA A 229 -8.15 -9.13 1.61
CA ALA A 229 -8.77 -9.80 0.47
C ALA A 229 -9.74 -10.94 0.84
N GLU A 230 -10.32 -10.90 2.05
CA GLU A 230 -11.25 -11.91 2.55
C GLU A 230 -12.67 -11.34 2.54
N TYR A 231 -13.51 -11.85 1.63
CA TYR A 231 -14.90 -11.40 1.46
C TYR A 231 -15.86 -12.60 1.57
N PRO A 232 -16.18 -13.07 2.79
CA PRO A 232 -16.89 -14.32 2.98
C PRO A 232 -18.37 -14.26 2.59
N LYS A 233 -18.98 -13.08 2.64
CA LYS A 233 -20.41 -12.85 2.38
C LYS A 233 -20.63 -11.53 1.65
N LEU A 234 -21.73 -11.45 0.93
CA LEU A 234 -22.17 -10.26 0.22
C LEU A 234 -22.55 -9.18 1.25
N THR A 235 -21.74 -8.14 1.29
CA THR A 235 -21.81 -7.05 2.26
C THR A 235 -22.07 -5.73 1.56
N ARG A 236 -22.96 -4.95 2.14
CA ARG A 236 -23.21 -3.54 1.79
C ARG A 236 -23.16 -2.68 3.03
N TRP A 237 -22.99 -1.38 2.83
CA TRP A 237 -22.90 -0.42 3.93
C TRP A 237 -24.07 0.55 3.93
N GLU A 238 -24.56 0.87 5.13
CA GLU A 238 -25.63 1.84 5.31
C GLU A 238 -25.28 3.18 4.65
N LYS A 239 -26.27 3.80 3.98
CA LYS A 239 -26.14 5.11 3.31
C LYS A 239 -25.05 5.17 2.22
N LEU A 240 -24.50 4.03 1.79
CA LEU A 240 -23.62 3.92 0.61
C LEU A 240 -24.30 3.20 -0.55
N GLY A 241 -25.52 2.68 -0.39
CA GLY A 241 -26.30 2.07 -1.48
C GLY A 241 -25.50 1.02 -2.24
N SER A 242 -25.43 1.18 -3.56
CA SER A 242 -24.62 0.40 -4.50
C SER A 242 -23.19 0.95 -4.69
N GLY A 243 -22.84 2.04 -4.00
CA GLY A 243 -21.57 2.76 -4.05
C GLY A 243 -20.36 1.91 -3.67
N LEU A 244 -20.54 0.97 -2.73
CA LEU A 244 -19.53 0.02 -2.28
C LEU A 244 -20.20 -1.33 -1.97
N LEU A 245 -19.72 -2.37 -2.62
CA LEU A 245 -20.17 -3.75 -2.47
C LEU A 245 -18.95 -4.65 -2.26
N ALA A 246 -19.08 -5.64 -1.39
CA ALA A 246 -18.06 -6.67 -1.20
C ALA A 246 -18.70 -8.04 -1.21
N GLY A 247 -18.07 -9.04 -1.80
CA GLY A 247 -18.59 -10.40 -1.72
C GLY A 247 -17.85 -11.42 -2.57
N PRO A 248 -18.09 -12.72 -2.33
CA PRO A 248 -17.53 -13.80 -3.12
C PRO A 248 -18.31 -13.99 -4.43
N GLN A 249 -17.64 -14.51 -5.46
CA GLN A 249 -18.26 -14.79 -6.76
C GLN A 249 -19.56 -15.60 -6.68
N THR A 250 -19.58 -16.63 -5.82
CA THR A 250 -20.70 -17.56 -5.70
C THR A 250 -21.99 -16.88 -5.24
N GLU A 251 -21.91 -15.97 -4.28
CA GLU A 251 -23.07 -15.21 -3.82
C GLU A 251 -23.51 -14.20 -4.87
N VAL A 252 -22.58 -13.51 -5.53
CA VAL A 252 -22.90 -12.57 -6.63
C VAL A 252 -23.66 -13.29 -7.75
N ALA A 253 -23.18 -14.45 -8.18
CA ALA A 253 -23.83 -15.26 -9.21
C ALA A 253 -25.23 -15.74 -8.79
N ALA A 254 -25.42 -16.09 -7.52
CA ALA A 254 -26.71 -16.51 -6.98
C ALA A 254 -27.73 -15.34 -7.02
N VAL A 255 -27.30 -14.14 -6.64
CA VAL A 255 -28.13 -12.93 -6.70
C VAL A 255 -28.57 -12.63 -8.14
N ILE A 256 -27.64 -12.64 -9.09
CA ILE A 256 -27.96 -12.38 -10.50
C ILE A 256 -29.00 -13.40 -11.02
N LYS A 257 -28.85 -14.68 -10.69
CA LYS A 257 -29.82 -15.72 -11.07
C LYS A 257 -31.19 -15.53 -10.42
N GLU A 258 -31.23 -15.20 -9.13
CA GLU A 258 -32.47 -14.90 -8.41
C GLU A 258 -33.24 -13.75 -9.07
N ILE A 259 -32.53 -12.70 -9.45
CA ILE A 259 -33.11 -11.53 -10.10
C ILE A 259 -33.63 -11.86 -11.50
N LEU A 260 -32.85 -12.58 -12.30
CA LEU A 260 -33.29 -12.96 -13.65
C LEU A 260 -34.48 -13.92 -13.64
N ALA A 261 -34.65 -14.69 -12.56
CA ALA A 261 -35.81 -15.55 -12.36
C ALA A 261 -37.02 -14.79 -11.76
N SER A 262 -36.86 -13.53 -11.35
CA SER A 262 -37.93 -12.76 -10.75
C SER A 262 -38.83 -12.11 -11.80
N ASP A 263 -40.14 -12.27 -11.64
CA ASP A 263 -41.15 -11.59 -12.47
C ASP A 263 -41.07 -10.05 -12.35
N LYS A 264 -40.41 -9.54 -11.30
CA LYS A 264 -40.24 -8.10 -11.05
C LYS A 264 -39.05 -7.48 -11.79
N ALA A 265 -38.24 -8.30 -12.48
CA ALA A 265 -37.06 -7.81 -13.19
C ALA A 265 -37.39 -6.80 -14.29
N ALA A 266 -38.55 -6.92 -14.94
CA ALA A 266 -38.94 -6.05 -16.05
C ALA A 266 -39.27 -4.61 -15.62
N GLU A 267 -39.71 -4.41 -14.38
CA GLU A 267 -40.17 -3.10 -13.86
C GLU A 267 -39.17 -2.43 -12.92
N ALA A 268 -38.11 -3.14 -12.55
CA ALA A 268 -37.16 -2.64 -11.57
C ALA A 268 -36.17 -1.65 -12.17
N LYS A 269 -35.86 -0.62 -11.38
CA LYS A 269 -34.86 0.42 -11.73
C LYS A 269 -33.49 0.17 -11.09
N ASP A 270 -33.46 -0.60 -10.02
CA ASP A 270 -32.26 -0.88 -9.24
C ASP A 270 -32.28 -2.34 -8.79
N LEU A 271 -31.13 -3.00 -8.93
CA LEU A 271 -30.91 -4.37 -8.50
C LEU A 271 -31.12 -4.54 -7.00
N LEU A 272 -30.71 -3.55 -6.21
CA LEU A 272 -30.87 -3.57 -4.77
C LEU A 272 -32.32 -3.46 -4.30
N ALA A 273 -33.24 -3.00 -5.17
CA ALA A 273 -34.66 -2.92 -4.85
C ALA A 273 -35.37 -4.29 -4.95
N ILE A 274 -34.84 -5.20 -5.78
CA ILE A 274 -35.40 -6.54 -5.98
C ILE A 274 -34.76 -7.54 -5.02
N ALA A 275 -33.45 -7.43 -4.81
CA ALA A 275 -32.70 -8.40 -4.04
C ALA A 275 -33.28 -8.57 -2.63
N SER A 276 -33.37 -9.82 -2.17
CA SER A 276 -33.98 -10.12 -0.88
C SER A 276 -33.26 -9.39 0.27
N LYS A 277 -34.00 -8.97 1.30
CA LYS A 277 -33.41 -8.28 2.46
C LYS A 277 -32.37 -9.14 3.20
N ASN A 278 -32.43 -10.46 3.05
CA ASN A 278 -31.53 -11.41 3.69
C ASN A 278 -30.30 -11.74 2.84
N THR A 279 -30.24 -11.27 1.60
CA THR A 279 -29.14 -11.52 0.67
C THR A 279 -27.87 -10.76 1.08
N PHE A 280 -28.02 -9.60 1.73
CA PHE A 280 -26.90 -8.76 2.11
C PHE A 280 -26.73 -8.67 3.62
N ILE A 281 -25.48 -8.77 4.07
CA ILE A 281 -25.09 -8.20 5.36
C ILE A 281 -25.02 -6.68 5.22
N ILE A 282 -25.75 -5.97 6.06
CA ILE A 282 -25.73 -4.50 6.11
C ILE A 282 -24.86 -4.10 7.29
N ASP A 283 -23.72 -3.51 6.99
CA ASP A 283 -22.81 -2.97 7.99
C ASP A 283 -22.96 -1.43 8.10
N LYS A 284 -22.50 -0.87 9.22
CA LYS A 284 -22.63 0.57 9.53
C LYS A 284 -21.87 1.41 8.51
N LYS A 285 -22.39 2.61 8.21
CA LYS A 285 -21.72 3.53 7.28
C LYS A 285 -20.25 3.76 7.72
N PRO A 286 -19.26 3.45 6.87
CA PRO A 286 -17.86 3.70 7.18
C PRO A 286 -17.54 5.19 7.07
N ALA A 287 -16.77 5.71 8.03
CA ALA A 287 -16.25 7.08 7.97
C ALA A 287 -15.15 7.23 6.90
N ALA A 288 -14.43 6.15 6.61
CA ALA A 288 -13.30 6.11 5.70
C ALA A 288 -13.66 6.08 4.21
N ILE A 289 -14.95 6.02 3.84
CA ILE A 289 -15.38 5.97 2.44
C ILE A 289 -16.38 7.09 2.17
N ALA A 290 -16.14 7.86 1.12
CA ALA A 290 -17.07 8.85 0.60
C ALA A 290 -17.64 8.39 -0.73
N TRP A 291 -18.94 8.51 -0.90
CA TRP A 291 -19.62 8.28 -2.17
C TRP A 291 -20.30 9.59 -2.59
N TYR A 292 -19.94 10.08 -3.78
CA TYR A 292 -20.52 11.27 -4.40
C TYR A 292 -21.61 10.82 -5.37
N ASP A 293 -22.73 10.34 -4.84
CA ASP A 293 -23.94 10.08 -5.63
C ASP A 293 -24.69 11.39 -5.91
N ALA A 294 -25.61 11.36 -6.88
CA ALA A 294 -26.40 12.53 -7.25
C ALA A 294 -27.09 13.17 -6.03
N ASN A 295 -27.68 12.36 -5.14
CA ASN A 295 -28.36 12.89 -3.94
C ASN A 295 -27.39 13.57 -2.97
N THR A 296 -26.19 13.00 -2.75
CA THR A 296 -25.18 13.63 -1.89
C THR A 296 -24.64 14.91 -2.52
N VAL A 297 -24.42 14.93 -3.83
CA VAL A 297 -23.94 16.10 -4.55
C VAL A 297 -24.97 17.23 -4.53
N GLU A 298 -26.24 16.93 -4.84
CA GLU A 298 -27.34 17.89 -4.76
C GLU A 298 -27.55 18.41 -3.34
N GLY A 299 -27.53 17.52 -2.33
CA GLY A 299 -27.81 17.88 -0.95
C GLY A 299 -26.70 18.64 -0.23
N LYS A 300 -25.43 18.40 -0.58
CA LYS A 300 -24.26 18.99 0.13
C LYS A 300 -23.44 19.96 -0.71
N PHE A 301 -23.48 19.83 -2.03
CA PHE A 301 -22.60 20.54 -2.95
C PHE A 301 -23.40 21.19 -4.08
N ALA A 302 -24.38 22.01 -3.71
CA ALA A 302 -25.33 22.62 -4.65
C ALA A 302 -24.67 23.32 -5.85
N LYS A 303 -23.56 24.05 -5.66
CA LYS A 303 -22.80 24.68 -6.75
C LYS A 303 -22.30 23.68 -7.80
N VAL A 304 -21.87 22.49 -7.36
CA VAL A 304 -21.41 21.43 -8.26
C VAL A 304 -22.61 20.76 -8.93
N ALA A 305 -23.70 20.53 -8.19
CA ALA A 305 -24.93 19.98 -8.76
C ALA A 305 -25.53 20.88 -9.85
N THR A 306 -25.58 22.19 -9.63
CA THR A 306 -26.03 23.15 -10.64
C THR A 306 -25.11 23.17 -11.85
N ALA A 307 -23.79 23.12 -11.65
CA ALA A 307 -22.84 23.04 -12.74
C ALA A 307 -23.01 21.77 -13.59
N ILE A 308 -23.29 20.62 -12.96
CA ILE A 308 -23.58 19.36 -13.66
C ILE A 308 -24.87 19.47 -14.50
N ALA A 309 -25.90 20.12 -13.95
CA ALA A 309 -27.17 20.30 -14.65
C ALA A 309 -27.07 21.27 -15.84
N GLU A 310 -26.24 22.31 -15.74
CA GLU A 310 -26.03 23.32 -16.81
C GLU A 310 -25.08 22.81 -17.91
N ASP A 311 -23.93 22.26 -17.52
CA ASP A 311 -22.89 21.73 -18.41
C ASP A 311 -22.26 20.49 -17.77
N PRO A 312 -22.64 19.28 -18.21
CA PRO A 312 -22.15 18.04 -17.63
C PRO A 312 -20.61 17.93 -17.63
N ALA A 313 -19.93 18.42 -18.67
CA ALA A 313 -18.47 18.33 -18.74
C ALA A 313 -17.81 19.24 -17.70
N LYS A 314 -18.26 20.49 -17.62
CA LYS A 314 -17.77 21.45 -16.62
C LYS A 314 -18.13 21.02 -15.20
N GLY A 315 -19.33 20.52 -14.98
CA GLY A 315 -19.80 20.00 -13.71
C GLY A 315 -18.98 18.81 -13.22
N LEU A 316 -18.66 17.85 -14.09
CA LEU A 316 -17.81 16.71 -13.74
C LEU A 316 -16.36 17.11 -13.43
N ARG A 317 -15.80 18.09 -14.14
CA ARG A 317 -14.48 18.67 -13.79
C ARG A 317 -14.53 19.35 -12.42
N SER A 318 -15.59 20.10 -12.14
CA SER A 318 -15.81 20.70 -10.82
C SER A 318 -15.93 19.64 -9.73
N LEU A 319 -16.63 18.52 -10.00
CA LEU A 319 -16.71 17.39 -9.08
C LEU A 319 -15.33 16.77 -8.83
N ASN A 320 -14.52 16.60 -9.88
CA ASN A 320 -13.16 16.08 -9.75
C ASN A 320 -12.27 17.00 -8.88
N GLN A 321 -12.40 18.32 -9.06
CA GLN A 321 -11.70 19.30 -8.23
C GLN A 321 -12.14 19.21 -6.76
N LEU A 322 -13.44 19.07 -6.50
CA LEU A 322 -13.97 18.88 -5.15
C LEU A 322 -13.41 17.60 -4.51
N ILE A 323 -13.40 16.49 -5.26
CA ILE A 323 -12.88 15.19 -4.79
C ILE A 323 -11.40 15.29 -4.44
N ASN A 324 -10.60 15.90 -5.31
CA ASN A 324 -9.16 16.11 -5.06
C ASN A 324 -8.92 17.01 -3.85
N SER A 325 -9.70 18.08 -3.70
CA SER A 325 -9.63 18.95 -2.51
C SER A 325 -9.92 18.17 -1.23
N HIS A 326 -10.97 17.34 -1.20
CA HIS A 326 -11.26 16.50 -0.04
C HIS A 326 -10.16 15.47 0.25
N LEU A 327 -9.62 14.81 -0.78
CA LEU A 327 -8.49 13.86 -0.63
C LEU A 327 -7.26 14.57 -0.05
N HIS A 328 -6.94 15.77 -0.53
CA HIS A 328 -5.82 16.57 -0.04
C HIS A 328 -6.03 17.00 1.41
N THR A 329 -7.22 17.50 1.77
CA THR A 329 -7.56 17.85 3.16
C THR A 329 -7.50 16.63 4.08
N THR A 330 -8.02 15.48 3.65
CA THR A 330 -7.89 14.22 4.40
C THR A 330 -6.43 13.85 4.63
N TRP A 331 -5.59 14.00 3.61
CA TRP A 331 -4.16 13.73 3.71
C TRP A 331 -3.50 14.67 4.72
N GLN A 332 -3.75 15.99 4.66
CA GLN A 332 -3.23 16.97 5.62
C GLN A 332 -3.68 16.66 7.06
N ASN A 333 -4.94 16.26 7.24
CA ASN A 333 -5.48 15.88 8.55
C ASN A 333 -4.88 14.57 9.08
N THR A 334 -4.42 13.69 8.20
CA THR A 334 -3.74 12.44 8.58
C THR A 334 -2.29 12.70 8.98
N PHE A 335 -1.60 13.62 8.30
CA PHE A 335 -0.19 13.94 8.51
C PHE A 335 -0.02 15.31 9.21
N THR A 336 -0.50 15.40 10.45
CA THR A 336 -0.51 16.65 11.23
C THR A 336 0.87 17.19 11.57
N SER A 337 1.90 16.35 11.59
CA SER A 337 3.30 16.75 11.84
C SER A 337 3.93 17.48 10.64
N GLY A 338 3.24 17.58 9.51
CA GLY A 338 3.75 18.21 8.29
C GLY A 338 4.67 17.31 7.47
N ILE A 339 5.43 17.92 6.56
CA ILE A 339 6.30 17.24 5.60
C ILE A 339 7.74 17.61 5.90
N ALA A 340 8.61 16.59 5.98
CA ALA A 340 10.04 16.79 6.10
C ALA A 340 10.74 16.35 4.81
N VAL A 341 11.36 17.30 4.11
CA VAL A 341 12.19 17.01 2.93
C VAL A 341 13.62 16.81 3.39
N LEU A 342 14.12 15.59 3.29
CA LEU A 342 15.45 15.23 3.75
C LEU A 342 16.50 15.55 2.69
N LYS A 343 17.58 16.21 3.11
CA LYS A 343 18.74 16.52 2.28
C LYS A 343 19.98 15.80 2.81
N PRO A 344 20.25 14.56 2.37
CA PRO A 344 21.31 13.73 2.96
C PRO A 344 22.71 14.34 2.86
N LEU A 345 22.99 15.09 1.78
CA LEU A 345 24.26 15.80 1.57
C LEU A 345 24.00 17.30 1.41
N PRO A 346 23.98 18.09 2.50
CA PRO A 346 23.55 19.49 2.49
C PRO A 346 24.26 20.39 1.48
N HIS A 347 25.51 20.10 1.12
CA HIS A 347 26.28 20.90 0.17
C HIS A 347 26.23 20.41 -1.29
N HIS A 348 25.77 19.18 -1.54
CA HIS A 348 25.93 18.54 -2.85
C HIS A 348 24.64 17.96 -3.44
N SER A 349 23.57 17.80 -2.64
CA SER A 349 22.33 17.17 -3.11
C SER A 349 21.17 18.15 -3.28
N THR A 350 21.41 19.46 -3.43
CA THR A 350 20.32 20.46 -3.58
C THR A 350 19.42 20.14 -4.77
N TYR A 351 19.99 19.90 -5.94
CA TYR A 351 19.23 19.60 -7.16
C TYR A 351 18.46 18.28 -7.06
N MET A 352 19.02 17.29 -6.34
CA MET A 352 18.37 16.00 -6.14
C MET A 352 17.10 16.07 -5.28
N VAL A 353 16.94 17.11 -4.46
CA VAL A 353 15.79 17.27 -3.56
C VAL A 353 14.77 18.30 -4.05
N THR A 354 15.02 18.97 -5.18
CA THR A 354 14.14 20.04 -5.70
C THR A 354 12.73 19.54 -5.96
N ASP A 355 12.55 18.44 -6.71
CA ASP A 355 11.21 17.92 -7.01
C ASP A 355 10.45 17.50 -5.74
N ALA A 356 11.16 16.96 -4.74
CA ALA A 356 10.58 16.59 -3.46
C ALA A 356 10.21 17.82 -2.62
N TRP A 357 10.97 18.91 -2.75
CA TRP A 357 10.70 20.20 -2.13
C TRP A 357 9.46 20.86 -2.73
N ASP A 358 9.39 20.95 -4.05
CA ASP A 358 8.26 21.55 -4.76
C ASP A 358 6.97 20.78 -4.46
N LEU A 359 7.02 19.44 -4.46
CA LEU A 359 5.88 18.61 -4.05
C LEU A 359 5.46 18.87 -2.59
N ALA A 360 6.43 19.03 -1.68
CA ALA A 360 6.12 19.32 -0.29
C ALA A 360 5.47 20.70 -0.13
N GLU A 361 5.94 21.70 -0.89
CA GLU A 361 5.35 23.02 -0.93
C GLU A 361 3.90 22.96 -1.43
N ASP A 362 3.65 22.30 -2.55
CA ASP A 362 2.29 22.12 -3.10
C ASP A 362 1.36 21.40 -2.11
N LEU A 363 1.84 20.35 -1.46
CA LEU A 363 1.05 19.59 -0.48
C LEU A 363 0.78 20.37 0.82
N SER A 364 1.63 21.35 1.14
CA SER A 364 1.45 22.22 2.32
C SER A 364 0.39 23.30 2.11
N GLN A 365 0.09 23.65 0.86
CA GLN A 365 -0.90 24.66 0.50
C GLN A 365 -2.32 24.09 0.53
N CYS A 366 -3.32 24.97 0.62
CA CYS A 366 -4.72 24.57 0.53
C CYS A 366 -5.09 24.30 -0.94
N SER A 367 -5.65 23.12 -1.22
CA SER A 367 -6.21 22.82 -2.55
C SER A 367 -7.32 23.80 -2.91
N PRO A 368 -7.38 24.28 -4.17
CA PRO A 368 -8.54 25.03 -4.64
C PRO A 368 -9.79 24.14 -4.61
N SER A 369 -10.91 24.70 -4.18
CA SER A 369 -12.20 24.01 -4.08
C SER A 369 -13.28 24.80 -4.81
N PRO A 370 -14.17 24.15 -5.58
CA PRO A 370 -15.27 24.85 -6.27
C PRO A 370 -16.33 25.40 -5.31
N MET A 371 -16.22 25.09 -4.01
CA MET A 371 -17.16 25.57 -3.00
C MET A 371 -16.83 26.97 -2.49
N VAL A 372 -15.56 27.40 -2.59
CA VAL A 372 -15.05 28.69 -2.08
C VAL A 372 -15.11 29.75 -3.15
#